data_AF-A0A6L6I9T7-F1
#
_entry.id   AF-A0A6L6I9T7-F1
#
_cell.length_a   1.000
_cell.length_b   1.000
_cell.length_c   1.000
_cell.angle_alpha   90.00
_cell.angle_beta   90.00
_cell.angle_gamma   90.00
#
_symmetry.space_group_name_H-M   'P 1'
#
loop_
_entity.id
_entity.type
_entity.pdbx_description
1 polymer ?
#
loop_
_entity_poly.entity_id
_entity_poly.type
_entity_poly.pdbx_seq_one_letter_code
_entity_poly.pdbx_strand_id
1 'polypeptide(L)'
;MGSCAAPSAKGDDKFITTDYLQQCPPELSLERPLFDTEVYVNGEKKYVLPDFIVTARAPDGKTARVVIETMGYEDSDYCARKSRQHTGMKQIGVLHTDPPKWLDNEHPPFKKHMYGVFMHLRY
;
A
#
# COMPACT_ATOMS: atom_id res chain seq x y z
N MET A 1 -23.96 25.54 -22.99
CA MET A 1 -23.38 26.84 -22.60
C MET A 1 -24.32 27.47 -21.59
N GLY A 2 -23.99 27.41 -20.30
CA GLY A 2 -24.80 27.97 -19.21
C GLY A 2 -23.98 29.01 -18.46
N SER A 3 -24.44 30.27 -18.50
CA SER A 3 -23.91 31.39 -17.72
C SER A 3 -24.76 31.57 -16.45
N CYS A 4 -24.10 31.85 -15.33
CA CYS A 4 -24.54 32.63 -14.14
C CYS A 4 -23.82 32.09 -12.89
N ALA A 5 -23.23 32.87 -11.98
CA ALA A 5 -23.10 34.31 -11.85
C ALA A 5 -21.85 34.58 -10.97
N ALA A 6 -21.16 35.70 -11.17
CA ALA A 6 -20.09 36.14 -10.27
C ALA A 6 -20.72 36.70 -8.97
N PRO A 7 -20.24 36.33 -7.77
CA PRO A 7 -20.77 36.90 -6.54
C PRO A 7 -20.33 38.36 -6.38
N SER A 8 -21.30 39.21 -6.08
CA SER A 8 -21.14 40.63 -5.77
C SER A 8 -20.39 40.80 -4.45
N ALA A 9 -19.18 41.38 -4.50
CA ALA A 9 -18.44 41.78 -3.31
C ALA A 9 -19.11 42.99 -2.63
N LYS A 10 -19.71 42.76 -1.45
CA LYS A 10 -20.03 43.82 -0.49
C LYS A 10 -19.52 43.41 0.87
N GLY A 11 -18.53 44.17 1.34
CA GLY A 11 -18.25 44.48 2.74
C GLY A 11 -18.10 43.27 3.67
N ASP A 12 -16.87 42.78 3.78
CA ASP A 12 -16.21 42.46 5.05
C ASP A 12 -14.79 41.99 4.69
N ASP A 13 -13.78 42.82 4.97
CA ASP A 13 -12.36 42.45 4.85
C ASP A 13 -12.02 41.41 5.93
N LYS A 14 -12.48 40.18 5.74
CA LYS A 14 -11.80 39.00 6.26
C LYS A 14 -10.93 38.54 5.13
N PHE A 15 -9.61 38.66 5.31
CA PHE A 15 -8.63 37.91 4.54
C PHE A 15 -9.12 36.46 4.50
N ILE A 16 -9.74 36.05 3.39
CA ILE A 16 -9.73 34.65 3.01
C ILE A 16 -8.29 34.49 2.55
N THR A 17 -7.39 34.25 3.51
CA THR A 17 -6.18 33.53 3.19
C THR A 17 -6.66 32.28 2.48
N THR A 18 -6.20 32.08 1.26
CA THR A 18 -6.55 30.90 0.49
C THR A 18 -5.75 29.73 1.07
N ASP A 19 -6.05 29.34 2.31
CA ASP A 19 -5.69 28.05 2.90
C ASP A 19 -6.71 26.97 2.51
N TYR A 20 -7.41 27.16 1.38
CA TYR A 20 -7.77 26.07 0.49
C TYR A 20 -6.50 25.44 -0.09
N LEU A 21 -5.65 24.90 0.79
CA LEU A 21 -4.66 23.90 0.41
C LEU A 21 -5.49 22.74 -0.14
N GLN A 22 -5.56 22.71 -1.46
CA GLN A 22 -6.01 21.58 -2.24
C GLN A 22 -5.26 20.36 -1.68
N GLN A 23 -5.94 19.57 -0.85
CA GLN A 23 -5.36 18.37 -0.26
C GLN A 23 -5.02 17.48 -1.44
N CYS A 24 -3.72 17.35 -1.76
CA CYS A 24 -3.28 16.42 -2.77
C CYS A 24 -3.84 15.05 -2.40
N PRO A 25 -4.43 14.28 -3.33
CA PRO A 25 -4.81 12.92 -3.02
C PRO A 25 -3.54 12.12 -2.68
N PRO A 26 -3.62 11.12 -1.77
CA PRO A 26 -2.50 10.23 -1.51
C PRO A 26 -2.07 9.53 -2.82
N GLU A 27 -0.76 9.42 -3.02
CA GLU A 27 -0.16 8.76 -4.18
C GLU A 27 0.00 7.26 -3.89
N LEU A 28 -0.34 6.42 -4.87
CA LEU A 28 -0.14 4.97 -4.81
C LEU A 28 0.78 4.53 -5.95
N SER A 29 1.86 3.84 -5.62
CA SER A 29 2.71 3.14 -6.59
C SER A 29 2.63 1.62 -6.38
N LEU A 30 2.73 0.87 -7.48
CA LEU A 30 2.80 -0.59 -7.50
C LEU A 30 4.09 -1.00 -8.22
N GLU A 31 4.94 -1.75 -7.54
CA GLU A 31 6.20 -2.25 -8.05
C GLU A 31 6.21 -3.77 -8.03
N ARG A 32 6.72 -4.38 -9.10
CA ARG A 32 7.10 -5.80 -9.14
C ARG A 32 8.63 -5.87 -9.19
N PRO A 33 9.31 -6.11 -8.07
CA PRO A 33 10.76 -6.21 -8.04
C PRO A 33 11.27 -7.26 -9.02
N LEU A 34 12.30 -6.91 -9.78
CA LEU A 34 12.96 -7.84 -10.72
C LEU A 34 14.19 -8.51 -10.10
N PHE A 35 14.71 -7.95 -9.01
CA PHE A 35 15.92 -8.38 -8.35
C PHE A 35 15.71 -8.48 -6.85
N ASP A 36 16.51 -9.32 -6.21
CA ASP A 36 16.49 -9.48 -4.77
C ASP A 36 16.78 -8.15 -4.06
N THR A 37 15.98 -7.85 -3.04
CA THR A 37 16.16 -6.72 -2.14
C THR A 37 16.97 -7.16 -0.93
N GLU A 38 18.04 -6.43 -0.63
CA GLU A 38 18.83 -6.61 0.58
C GLU A 38 18.10 -6.08 1.80
N VAL A 39 18.01 -6.89 2.85
CA VAL A 39 17.39 -6.56 4.14
C VAL A 39 18.25 -7.07 5.29
N TYR A 40 18.09 -6.47 6.47
CA TYR A 40 18.78 -6.90 7.68
C TYR A 40 17.77 -7.44 8.69
N VAL A 41 17.96 -8.69 9.12
CA VAL A 41 17.10 -9.35 10.12
C VAL A 41 17.98 -9.79 11.26
N ASN A 42 17.76 -9.27 12.46
CA ASN A 42 18.57 -9.58 13.65
C ASN A 42 20.09 -9.36 13.43
N GLY A 43 20.45 -8.34 12.67
CA GLY A 43 21.84 -8.03 12.32
C GLY A 43 22.45 -8.90 11.20
N GLU A 44 21.72 -9.90 10.71
CA GLU A 44 22.14 -10.74 9.60
C GLU A 44 21.62 -10.19 8.27
N LYS A 45 22.51 -10.07 7.28
CA LYS A 45 22.17 -9.66 5.92
C LYS A 45 21.43 -10.79 5.19
N LYS A 46 20.26 -10.48 4.64
CA LYS A 46 19.40 -11.39 3.89
C LYS A 46 18.95 -10.76 2.59
N TYR A 47 18.48 -11.60 1.68
CA TYR A 47 17.93 -11.21 0.40
C TYR A 47 16.51 -11.73 0.29
N VAL A 48 15.59 -10.87 -0.13
CA VAL A 48 14.17 -11.20 -0.30
C VAL A 48 13.65 -10.69 -1.63
N LEU A 49 12.74 -11.44 -2.22
CA LEU A 49 12.07 -11.07 -3.46
C LEU A 49 10.56 -11.22 -3.29
N PRO A 50 9.85 -10.15 -2.91
CA PRO A 50 8.39 -10.15 -2.88
C PRO A 50 7.82 -10.00 -4.29
N ASP A 51 6.61 -10.52 -4.50
CA ASP A 51 5.95 -10.42 -5.80
C ASP A 51 5.54 -8.98 -6.12
N PHE A 52 4.98 -8.27 -5.14
CA PHE A 52 4.64 -6.86 -5.33
C PHE A 52 4.93 -6.03 -4.08
N ILE A 53 5.22 -4.75 -4.30
CA ILE A 53 5.31 -3.74 -3.26
C ILE A 53 4.38 -2.60 -3.66
N VAL A 54 3.42 -2.28 -2.79
CA VAL A 54 2.59 -1.09 -2.93
C VAL A 54 3.11 -0.04 -1.97
N THR A 55 3.43 1.15 -2.48
CA THR A 55 3.80 2.29 -1.65
C THR A 55 2.69 3.32 -1.70
N ALA A 56 2.14 3.65 -0.54
CA ALA A 56 1.22 4.75 -0.37
C ALA A 56 1.97 5.94 0.23
N ARG A 57 1.87 7.11 -0.40
CA ARG A 57 2.45 8.36 0.09
C ARG A 57 1.32 9.34 0.44
N ALA A 58 1.25 9.73 1.70
CA ALA A 58 0.34 10.76 2.17
C ALA A 58 0.83 12.16 1.73
N PRO A 59 -0.07 13.16 1.69
CA PRO A 59 0.29 14.53 1.27
C PRO A 59 1.31 15.21 2.19
N ASP A 60 1.39 14.78 3.45
CA ASP A 60 2.39 15.23 4.42
C ASP A 60 3.77 14.55 4.23
N GLY A 61 3.91 13.72 3.20
CA GLY A 61 5.15 13.02 2.84
C GLY A 61 5.35 11.68 3.56
N LYS A 62 4.49 11.32 4.53
CA LYS A 62 4.58 10.01 5.19
C LYS A 62 4.30 8.88 4.21
N THR A 63 4.97 7.76 4.40
CA THR A 63 4.87 6.60 3.50
C THR A 63 4.50 5.33 4.26
N ALA A 64 3.56 4.58 3.69
CA ALA A 64 3.22 3.24 4.12
C ALA A 64 3.54 2.27 2.98
N ARG A 65 4.17 1.13 3.30
CA ARG A 65 4.50 0.10 2.33
C ARG A 65 3.75 -1.18 2.66
N VAL A 66 3.09 -1.74 1.66
CA VAL A 66 2.45 -3.05 1.71
C VAL A 66 3.25 -3.98 0.82
N VAL A 67 3.76 -5.05 1.41
CA VAL A 67 4.50 -6.08 0.69
C VAL A 67 3.53 -7.23 0.42
N ILE A 68 3.37 -7.63 -0.83
CA ILE A 68 2.46 -8.68 -1.25
C ILE A 68 3.28 -9.85 -1.75
N GLU A 69 2.97 -11.03 -1.22
CA GLU A 69 3.65 -12.28 -1.53
C GLU A 69 2.60 -13.36 -1.82
N THR A 70 2.57 -13.87 -3.05
CA THR A 70 1.61 -14.90 -3.47
C THR A 70 2.20 -16.28 -3.20
N MET A 71 1.50 -17.03 -2.36
CA MET A 71 1.84 -18.37 -1.95
C MET A 71 1.19 -19.34 -2.94
N GLY A 72 1.91 -19.66 -4.03
CA GLY A 72 1.46 -20.67 -4.98
C GLY A 72 1.11 -21.99 -4.28
N TYR A 73 -0.11 -22.47 -4.51
CA TYR A 73 -0.58 -23.74 -3.96
C TYR A 73 -0.07 -24.87 -4.85
N GLU A 74 0.73 -25.79 -4.28
CA GLU A 74 0.85 -27.22 -4.66
C GLU A 74 2.19 -27.85 -4.21
N ASP A 75 3.19 -27.06 -3.81
CA ASP A 75 4.50 -27.59 -3.39
C ASP A 75 4.85 -27.18 -1.94
N SER A 76 4.92 -28.16 -1.04
CA SER A 76 5.23 -27.95 0.38
C SER A 76 6.64 -27.39 0.59
N ASP A 77 7.60 -27.78 -0.24
CA ASP A 77 8.98 -27.32 -0.17
C ASP A 77 9.10 -25.89 -0.69
N TYR A 78 8.30 -25.54 -1.71
CA TYR A 78 8.14 -24.17 -2.19
C TYR A 78 7.60 -23.26 -1.08
N CYS A 79 6.51 -23.66 -0.42
CA CYS A 79 5.91 -22.93 0.70
C CYS A 79 6.90 -22.73 1.86
N ALA A 80 7.66 -23.78 2.22
CA ALA A 80 8.65 -23.70 3.28
C ALA A 80 9.79 -22.73 2.94
N ARG A 81 10.28 -22.75 1.70
CA ARG A 81 11.36 -21.85 1.24
C ARG A 81 10.89 -20.39 1.19
N LYS A 82 9.70 -20.12 0.67
CA LYS A 82 9.15 -18.76 0.56
C LYS A 82 8.80 -18.18 1.94
N SER A 83 8.22 -18.99 2.82
CA SER A 83 7.92 -18.59 4.21
C SER A 83 9.16 -18.12 4.99
N ARG A 84 10.34 -18.70 4.74
CA ARG A 84 11.62 -18.27 5.36
C ARG A 84 11.98 -16.82 5.02
N GLN A 85 11.56 -16.32 3.85
CA GLN A 85 11.84 -14.94 3.42
C GLN A 85 10.87 -13.92 4.02
N HIS A 86 9.72 -14.35 4.56
CA HIS A 86 8.69 -13.45 5.09
C HIS A 86 9.18 -12.56 6.23
N THR A 87 10.06 -13.08 7.10
CA THR A 87 10.67 -12.28 8.17
C THR A 87 11.51 -11.13 7.62
N GLY A 88 12.19 -11.35 6.49
CA GLY A 88 12.93 -10.30 5.78
C GLY A 88 12.01 -9.33 5.05
N MET A 89 10.96 -9.82 4.40
CA MET A 89 9.97 -8.97 3.72
C MET A 89 9.27 -8.00 4.67
N LYS A 90 9.06 -8.38 5.93
CA LYS A 90 8.53 -7.50 6.98
C LYS A 90 9.43 -6.30 7.30
N GLN A 91 10.70 -6.30 6.89
CA GLN A 91 11.59 -5.13 6.99
C GLN A 91 11.29 -4.09 5.91
N ILE A 92 10.66 -4.49 4.80
CA ILE A 92 10.31 -3.60 3.68
C ILE A 92 8.99 -2.88 3.96
N GLY A 93 8.01 -3.57 4.55
CA GLY A 93 6.69 -3.04 4.84
C GLY A 93 5.76 -4.08 5.47
N VAL A 94 4.47 -3.77 5.55
CA VAL A 94 3.44 -4.68 6.07
C VAL A 94 3.23 -5.82 5.08
N LEU A 95 3.65 -7.03 5.45
CA LEU A 95 3.53 -8.22 4.63
C LEU A 95 2.11 -8.78 4.63
N HIS A 96 1.55 -8.97 3.44
CA HIS A 96 0.32 -9.71 3.18
C HIS A 96 0.57 -10.86 2.22
N THR A 97 0.11 -12.04 2.62
CA THR A 97 0.11 -13.23 1.78
C THR A 97 -1.31 -13.57 1.35
N ASP A 98 -1.47 -14.54 0.45
CA ASP A 98 -2.78 -15.11 0.15
C ASP A 98 -3.51 -15.52 1.45
N PRO A 99 -4.81 -15.19 1.59
CA PRO A 99 -5.61 -15.63 2.72
C PRO A 99 -5.62 -17.17 2.80
N PRO A 100 -5.62 -17.75 4.01
CA PRO A 100 -5.83 -19.18 4.17
C PRO A 100 -7.12 -19.59 3.47
N LYS A 101 -7.08 -20.63 2.64
CA LYS A 101 -8.25 -21.19 1.92
C LYS A 101 -8.97 -20.23 0.97
N TRP A 102 -8.29 -19.22 0.41
CA TRP A 102 -8.97 -18.20 -0.42
C TRP A 102 -9.65 -18.75 -1.70
N LEU A 103 -9.31 -19.97 -2.14
CA LEU A 103 -9.99 -20.68 -3.24
C LEU A 103 -11.32 -21.30 -2.82
N ASP A 104 -11.55 -21.50 -1.52
CA ASP A 104 -12.83 -21.92 -1.01
C ASP A 104 -13.76 -20.70 -1.08
N ASN A 105 -14.91 -20.83 -1.75
CA ASN A 105 -15.90 -19.76 -1.96
C ASN A 105 -16.47 -19.14 -0.65
N GLU A 106 -15.97 -19.56 0.51
CA GLU A 106 -16.32 -19.08 1.85
C GLU A 106 -15.54 -17.82 2.25
N HIS A 107 -14.48 -17.45 1.52
CA HIS A 107 -13.66 -16.28 1.85
C HIS A 107 -13.87 -15.09 0.89
N PRO A 108 -13.79 -13.85 1.39
CA PRO A 108 -13.83 -12.69 0.51
C PRO A 108 -12.65 -12.77 -0.47
N PRO A 109 -12.89 -12.50 -1.78
CA PRO A 109 -11.82 -12.61 -2.77
C PRO A 109 -10.64 -11.70 -2.39
N PHE A 110 -9.41 -12.08 -2.73
CA PHE A 110 -8.18 -11.38 -2.37
C PHE A 110 -8.27 -9.85 -2.61
N LYS A 111 -8.93 -9.43 -3.70
CA LYS A 111 -9.24 -8.01 -3.99
C LYS A 111 -9.93 -7.27 -2.83
N LYS A 112 -10.90 -7.90 -2.15
CA LYS A 112 -11.67 -7.29 -1.05
C LYS A 112 -10.83 -7.24 0.23
N HIS A 113 -10.02 -8.27 0.48
CA HIS A 113 -9.02 -8.25 1.56
C HIS A 113 -8.04 -7.10 1.37
N MET A 114 -7.41 -7.00 0.20
CA MET A 114 -6.46 -5.94 -0.12
C MET A 114 -7.09 -4.55 -0.09
N TYR A 115 -8.32 -4.40 -0.58
CA TYR A 115 -9.07 -3.15 -0.43
C TYR A 115 -9.22 -2.75 1.05
N GLY A 116 -9.58 -3.71 1.93
CA GLY A 116 -9.65 -3.48 3.36
C GLY A 116 -8.31 -3.03 3.96
N VAL A 117 -7.20 -3.65 3.56
CA VAL A 117 -5.85 -3.25 3.97
C VAL A 117 -5.57 -1.81 3.57
N PHE A 118 -5.80 -1.46 2.29
CA PHE A 118 -5.50 -0.12 1.76
C PHE A 118 -6.35 0.98 2.40
N MET A 119 -7.62 0.70 2.72
CA MET A 119 -8.51 1.64 3.40
C MET A 119 -8.11 1.93 4.86
N HIS A 120 -7.31 1.07 5.49
CA HIS A 120 -6.88 1.21 6.88
C HIS A 120 -5.36 1.38 7.02
N LEU A 121 -4.68 1.79 5.94
CA LEU A 121 -3.25 2.07 5.99
C LEU A 121 -2.94 3.14 7.03
N ARG A 122 -1.92 2.87 7.82
CA ARG A 122 -1.34 3.83 8.75
C ARG A 122 -0.02 4.32 8.17
N TYR A 123 0.05 5.63 7.96
CA TYR A 123 1.20 6.36 7.43
C TYR A 123 2.12 6.82 8.56
#